data_AF-A0A3D8Y364-F1
#
_entry.id   AF-A0A3D8Y364-F1
#
_cell.length_a   1.000
_cell.length_b   1.000
_cell.length_c   1.000
_cell.angle_alpha   90.00
_cell.angle_beta   90.00
_cell.angle_gamma   90.00
#
_symmetry.space_group_name_H-M   'P 1'
#
loop_
_entity.id
_entity.type
_entity.pdbx_description
1 polymer ?
#
loop_
_entity_poly.entity_id
_entity_poly.type
_entity_poly.pdbx_seq_one_letter_code
_entity_poly.pdbx_strand_id
1 'polypeptide(L)'
;MILGERQSQRLWSSYIKEGITGLVSTYSERWWGKLSSVQISQLRAYLLSDQAPTLADIQAYLAGSLGVNYTIGGVSDLCKRLKIKLKTGRPVNVRQKPGSVEEFKKNL
;
A
#
# COMPACT_ATOMS: atom_id res chain seq x y z
N MET A 1 -6.59 26.79 -22.66
CA MET A 1 -7.39 25.94 -21.76
C MET A 1 -8.47 26.84 -21.17
N ILE A 2 -9.72 26.75 -21.66
CA ILE A 2 -10.83 27.60 -21.21
C ILE A 2 -11.55 26.85 -20.07
N LEU A 3 -11.65 27.47 -18.89
CA LEU A 3 -12.39 26.91 -17.76
C LEU A 3 -13.88 26.92 -18.08
N GLY A 4 -14.56 25.78 -17.90
CA GLY A 4 -16.01 25.71 -18.05
C GLY A 4 -16.73 26.55 -16.98
N GLU A 5 -17.88 27.09 -17.31
CA GLU A 5 -18.65 28.04 -16.48
C GLU A 5 -18.84 27.59 -15.02
N ARG A 6 -19.15 26.30 -14.80
CA ARG A 6 -19.30 25.71 -13.45
C ARG A 6 -18.01 25.72 -12.63
N GLN A 7 -16.85 25.58 -13.27
CA GLN A 7 -15.57 25.64 -12.57
C GLN A 7 -15.25 27.08 -12.16
N SER A 8 -15.54 28.05 -13.04
CA SER A 8 -15.37 29.47 -12.75
C SER A 8 -16.25 29.93 -11.58
N GLN A 9 -17.52 29.51 -11.56
CA GLN A 9 -18.45 29.82 -10.44
C GLN A 9 -17.98 29.23 -9.11
N ARG A 10 -17.43 28.01 -9.12
CA ARG A 10 -16.87 27.36 -7.92
C ARG A 10 -15.65 28.10 -7.38
N LEU A 11 -14.70 28.44 -8.26
CA LEU A 11 -13.52 29.22 -7.88
C LEU A 11 -13.91 30.59 -7.32
N TRP A 12 -14.87 31.28 -7.97
CA TRP A 12 -15.38 32.56 -7.47
C TRP A 12 -16.04 32.43 -6.10
N SER A 13 -16.85 31.38 -5.89
CA SER A 13 -17.50 31.13 -4.60
C SER A 13 -16.49 30.82 -3.49
N SER A 14 -15.43 30.06 -3.79
CA SER A 14 -14.33 29.79 -2.84
C SER A 14 -13.54 31.05 -2.51
N TYR A 15 -13.24 31.88 -3.52
CA TYR A 15 -12.56 33.15 -3.34
C TYR A 15 -13.34 34.12 -2.43
N ILE A 16 -14.67 34.22 -2.60
CA ILE A 16 -15.49 35.10 -1.76
C ILE A 16 -15.53 34.65 -0.30
N LYS A 17 -15.52 33.34 -0.04
CA LYS A 17 -15.64 32.81 1.34
C LYS A 17 -14.32 32.77 2.09
N GLU A 18 -13.24 32.39 1.41
CA GLU A 18 -11.96 32.05 2.03
C GLU A 18 -10.82 32.92 1.50
N GLY A 19 -11.07 33.82 0.55
CA GLY A 19 -10.06 34.66 -0.05
C GLY A 19 -9.06 33.88 -0.90
N ILE A 20 -7.85 34.41 -1.03
CA ILE A 20 -6.76 33.78 -1.79
C ILE A 20 -6.35 32.45 -1.14
N THR A 21 -6.46 32.31 0.18
CA THR A 21 -6.07 31.07 0.87
C THR A 21 -6.95 29.89 0.47
N GLY A 22 -8.25 30.09 0.24
CA GLY A 22 -9.17 29.04 -0.24
C GLY A 22 -8.93 28.61 -1.70
N LEU A 23 -8.41 29.52 -2.52
CA LEU A 23 -7.99 29.19 -3.89
C LEU A 23 -6.69 28.37 -3.91
N VAL A 24 -5.78 28.65 -2.96
CA VAL A 24 -4.50 27.97 -2.83
C VAL A 24 -4.62 26.67 -2.04
N SER A 25 -5.57 26.58 -1.10
CA SER A 25 -5.89 25.36 -0.37
C SER A 25 -6.70 24.40 -1.22
N THR A 26 -6.12 23.96 -2.33
CA THR A 26 -6.42 22.64 -2.92
C THR A 26 -5.83 21.55 -2.02
N TYR A 27 -6.07 21.65 -0.72
CA TYR A 27 -5.73 20.64 0.25
C TYR A 27 -6.76 19.54 0.11
N SER A 28 -6.62 18.73 -0.94
CA SER A 28 -7.12 17.37 -0.83
C SER A 28 -6.31 16.78 0.31
N GLU A 29 -6.94 16.52 1.45
CA GLU A 29 -6.40 15.56 2.41
C GLU A 29 -6.20 14.27 1.63
N ARG A 30 -4.98 14.09 1.12
CA ARG A 30 -4.65 13.00 0.22
C ARG A 30 -4.62 11.79 1.12
N TRP A 31 -5.76 11.12 1.22
CA TRP A 31 -5.97 9.99 2.10
C TRP A 31 -4.86 8.95 1.90
N TRP A 32 -3.93 8.94 2.86
CA TRP A 32 -2.68 8.18 2.76
C TRP A 32 -2.88 6.69 3.07
N GLY A 33 -4.06 6.32 3.57
CA GLY A 33 -4.48 4.96 3.87
C GLY A 33 -4.78 4.79 5.36
N LYS A 34 -5.05 3.56 5.78
CA LYS A 34 -5.40 3.21 7.17
C LYS A 34 -4.18 3.08 8.09
N LEU A 35 -2.95 3.14 7.55
CA LEU A 35 -1.72 2.89 8.29
C LEU A 35 -1.04 4.19 8.70
N SER A 36 -0.66 4.28 9.98
CA SER A 36 0.18 5.35 10.49
C SER A 36 1.64 5.20 10.04
N SER A 37 2.43 6.27 10.16
CA SER A 37 3.87 6.25 9.87
C SER A 37 4.63 5.18 10.68
N VAL A 38 4.24 4.99 11.94
CA VAL A 38 4.82 3.96 12.83
C VAL A 38 4.50 2.56 12.32
N GLN A 39 3.25 2.31 11.96
CA GLN A 39 2.81 1.02 11.42
C GLN A 39 3.47 0.70 10.07
N ILE A 40 3.73 1.71 9.24
CA ILE A 40 4.49 1.56 7.99
C ILE A 40 5.94 1.12 8.28
N SER A 41 6.58 1.71 9.28
CA SER A 41 7.95 1.32 9.68
C SER A 41 7.99 -0.11 10.21
N GLN A 42 7.01 -0.51 11.04
CA GLN A 42 6.88 -1.88 11.52
C GLN A 42 6.65 -2.88 10.39
N LEU A 43 5.79 -2.54 9.42
CA LEU A 43 5.57 -3.35 8.23
C LEU A 43 6.86 -3.51 7.41
N ARG A 44 7.65 -2.45 7.25
CA ARG A 44 8.95 -2.52 6.55
C ARG A 44 9.94 -3.42 7.28
N ALA A 45 10.04 -3.32 8.60
CA ALA A 45 10.90 -4.19 9.40
C ALA A 45 10.49 -5.67 9.24
N TYR A 46 9.18 -5.94 9.29
CA TYR A 46 8.64 -7.28 9.06
C TYR A 46 8.99 -7.81 7.66
N LEU A 47 8.83 -6.99 6.61
CA LEU A 47 9.17 -7.38 5.24
C LEU A 47 10.67 -7.60 5.00
N LEU A 48 11.54 -6.99 5.81
CA LEU A 48 12.99 -7.23 5.74
C LEU A 48 13.38 -8.58 6.36
N SER A 49 12.58 -9.12 7.26
CA SER A 49 12.82 -10.40 7.94
C SER A 49 12.47 -11.66 7.11
N ASP A 50 12.14 -11.49 5.83
CA ASP A 50 11.82 -12.56 4.86
C ASP A 50 10.63 -13.47 5.23
N GLN A 51 9.80 -13.03 6.17
CA GLN A 51 8.66 -13.79 6.73
C GLN A 51 7.35 -13.62 5.94
N ALA A 52 7.36 -12.92 4.81
CA ALA A 52 6.14 -12.58 4.05
C ALA A 52 6.24 -12.96 2.57
N PRO A 53 6.25 -14.27 2.25
CA PRO A 53 6.35 -14.74 0.86
C PRO A 53 5.10 -14.40 0.04
N THR A 54 3.94 -14.21 0.66
CA THR A 54 2.68 -13.92 -0.05
C THR A 54 1.94 -12.69 0.48
N LEU A 55 1.02 -12.16 -0.33
CA LEU A 55 0.12 -11.07 0.09
C LEU A 55 -0.80 -11.49 1.24
N ALA A 56 -1.10 -12.79 1.38
CA ALA A 56 -1.92 -13.31 2.47
C ALA A 56 -1.17 -13.25 3.81
N ASP A 57 0.14 -13.51 3.80
CA ASP A 57 0.98 -13.40 5.01
C ASP A 57 1.06 -11.94 5.49
N ILE A 58 1.16 -11.01 4.54
CA ILE A 58 1.11 -9.57 4.84
C ILE A 58 -0.26 -9.21 5.42
N GLN A 59 -1.36 -9.70 4.84
CA GLN A 59 -2.71 -9.46 5.36
C GLN A 59 -2.88 -9.99 6.78
N ALA A 60 -2.42 -11.22 7.05
CA ALA A 60 -2.46 -11.84 8.37
C ALA A 60 -1.64 -11.04 9.39
N TYR A 61 -0.45 -10.56 9.01
CA TYR A 61 0.36 -9.68 9.86
C TYR A 61 -0.32 -8.33 10.14
N LEU A 62 -0.92 -7.70 9.12
CA LEU A 62 -1.63 -6.43 9.29
C LEU A 62 -2.83 -6.58 10.23
N ALA A 63 -3.60 -7.67 10.09
CA ALA A 63 -4.74 -7.96 10.95
C ALA A 63 -4.33 -8.35 12.38
N GLY A 64 -3.32 -9.21 12.52
CA GLY A 64 -2.87 -9.75 13.81
C GLY A 64 -2.01 -8.78 14.60
N SER A 65 -0.95 -8.25 13.99
CA SER A 65 0.06 -7.43 14.70
C SER A 65 -0.33 -5.96 14.80
N LEU A 66 -1.02 -5.42 13.79
CA LEU A 66 -1.35 -3.99 13.71
C LEU A 66 -2.84 -3.69 13.92
N GLY A 67 -3.69 -4.72 13.96
CA GLY A 67 -5.16 -4.56 14.10
C GLY A 67 -5.83 -3.90 12.90
N VAL A 68 -5.15 -3.81 11.75
CA VAL A 68 -5.67 -3.10 10.57
C VAL A 68 -6.14 -4.10 9.53
N ASN A 69 -7.45 -4.14 9.30
CA ASN A 69 -8.03 -5.07 8.36
C ASN A 69 -8.01 -4.51 6.91
N TYR A 70 -7.36 -5.26 6.03
CA TYR A 70 -7.27 -4.99 4.59
C TYR A 70 -7.82 -6.18 3.81
N THR A 71 -8.41 -5.89 2.64
CA THR A 71 -8.64 -6.93 1.62
C THR A 71 -7.33 -7.22 0.89
N ILE A 72 -7.22 -8.39 0.26
CA ILE A 72 -6.03 -8.76 -0.54
C ILE A 72 -5.73 -7.69 -1.62
N GLY A 73 -6.76 -7.18 -2.29
CA GLY A 73 -6.60 -6.07 -3.25
C GLY A 73 -6.07 -4.80 -2.58
N GLY A 74 -6.57 -4.46 -1.39
CA GLY A 74 -6.06 -3.33 -0.60
C GLY A 74 -4.61 -3.49 -0.16
N VAL A 75 -4.17 -4.72 0.16
CA VAL A 75 -2.76 -5.03 0.45
C VAL A 75 -1.91 -4.86 -0.81
N SER A 76 -2.38 -5.31 -1.97
CA SER A 76 -1.68 -5.10 -3.26
C SER A 76 -1.46 -3.61 -3.55
N ASP A 77 -2.49 -2.80 -3.39
CA ASP A 77 -2.40 -1.36 -3.62
C ASP A 77 -1.56 -0.64 -2.56
N LEU A 78 -1.60 -1.11 -1.31
CA LEU A 78 -0.70 -0.66 -0.25
C LEU A 78 0.76 -0.92 -0.61
N CYS A 79 1.10 -2.13 -1.08
CA CYS A 79 2.45 -2.48 -1.51
C CYS A 79 2.92 -1.59 -2.67
N LYS A 80 2.07 -1.34 -3.67
CA LYS A 80 2.37 -0.41 -4.78
C LYS A 80 2.63 1.01 -4.26
N ARG A 81 1.78 1.52 -3.37
CA ARG A 81 1.89 2.87 -2.79
C ARG A 81 3.19 3.03 -1.99
N LEU A 82 3.55 2.02 -1.21
CA LEU A 82 4.78 2.00 -0.40
C LEU A 82 6.04 1.68 -1.22
N LYS A 83 5.90 1.44 -2.53
CA LYS A 83 6.98 1.03 -3.46
C LYS A 83 7.73 -0.21 -2.95
N ILE A 84 7.03 -1.10 -2.25
CA ILE A 84 7.57 -2.39 -1.82
C ILE A 84 7.67 -3.24 -3.08
N LYS A 85 8.90 -3.40 -3.58
CA LYS A 85 9.16 -4.33 -4.67
C LYS A 85 9.09 -5.74 -4.11
N LEU A 86 8.39 -6.61 -4.83
CA LEU A 86 8.53 -8.05 -4.62
C LEU A 86 10.02 -8.36 -4.84
N LYS A 87 10.69 -8.93 -3.84
CA LYS A 87 11.96 -9.63 -4.10
C LYS A 87 11.56 -10.94 -4.78
N THR A 88 11.17 -10.86 -6.05
CA THR A 88 10.75 -12.03 -6.81
C THR A 88 11.99 -12.90 -7.00
N GLY A 89 12.19 -13.86 -6.08
CA GLY A 89 12.93 -15.07 -6.42
C GLY A 89 12.31 -15.68 -7.67
N ARG A 90 13.09 -16.42 -8.47
CA ARG A 90 12.57 -17.08 -9.67
C ARG A 90 11.26 -17.81 -9.35
N PRO A 91 10.25 -17.75 -10.22
CA PRO A 91 8.97 -18.39 -9.97
C PRO A 91 9.19 -19.84 -9.57
N VAL A 92 8.83 -20.15 -8.32
CA VAL A 92 8.91 -21.50 -7.78
C VAL A 92 7.78 -22.30 -8.42
N ASN A 93 8.08 -23.51 -8.86
CA ASN A 93 7.09 -24.35 -9.51
C ASN A 93 5.93 -24.61 -8.52
N VAL A 94 4.69 -24.36 -8.92
CA VAL A 94 3.48 -24.51 -8.08
C VAL A 94 3.36 -25.93 -7.48
N ARG A 95 3.99 -26.93 -8.12
CA ARG A 95 4.05 -28.32 -7.64
C ARG A 95 5.14 -28.60 -6.60
N GLN A 96 6.06 -27.67 -6.36
CA GLN A 96 7.09 -27.82 -5.33
C GLN A 96 6.50 -27.41 -3.98
N LYS A 97 6.28 -28.40 -3.11
CA LYS A 97 5.97 -28.14 -1.70
C LYS A 97 7.19 -27.51 -1.02
N PRO A 98 7.00 -26.54 -0.12
CA PRO A 98 8.11 -26.03 0.70
C PRO A 98 8.71 -27.20 1.50
N GLY A 99 10.01 -27.45 1.33
CA GLY A 99 10.74 -28.57 1.98
C GLY A 99 11.17 -29.71 1.05
N SER A 100 10.48 -29.96 -0.07
CA SER A 100 10.81 -31.10 -0.96
C SER A 100 12.16 -30.96 -1.68
N VAL A 101 12.70 -29.75 -1.79
CA VAL A 101 14.02 -29.50 -2.38
C VAL A 101 15.15 -29.88 -1.42
N GLU A 102 14.92 -29.73 -0.10
CA GLU A 102 15.93 -30.10 0.91
C GLU A 102 15.99 -31.61 1.11
N GLU A 103 14.85 -32.29 1.07
CA GLU A 103 14.78 -33.76 1.14
C GLU A 103 15.44 -34.43 -0.07
N PHE A 104 15.25 -33.88 -1.28
CA PHE A 104 15.87 -34.42 -2.49
C PHE A 104 17.40 -34.28 -2.47
N LYS A 105 17.92 -33.15 -1.96
CA LYS A 105 19.37 -32.90 -1.90
C LYS A 105 20.12 -33.76 -0.87
N LYS A 106 19.45 -34.25 0.17
CA LYS A 106 20.06 -35.13 1.19
C LYS A 106 20.13 -36.61 0.76
N ASN A 107 19.41 -37.00 -0.29
CA ASN A 107 19.34 -38.38 -0.79
C ASN A 107 20.17 -38.61 -2.08
N LEU A 108 21.11 -37.70 -2.39
CA LEU A 108 22.09 -37.85 -3.48
C LEU A 108 23.47 -38.19 -2.92
#